data_AF-A0A1J3E165-F1
#
_entry.id   AF-A0A1J3E165-F1
#
_cell.length_a   1.000
_cell.length_b   1.000
_cell.length_c   1.000
_cell.angle_alpha   90.00
_cell.angle_beta   90.00
_cell.angle_gamma   90.00
#
_symmetry.space_group_name_H-M   'P 1'
#
loop_
_entity.id
_entity.type
_entity.pdbx_description
1 polymer ?
#
loop_
_entity_poly.entity_id
_entity_poly.type
_entity_poly.pdbx_seq_one_letter_code
_entity_poly.pdbx_strand_id
1 'polypeptide(L)'
;EQFPGAFAGYSLEVMESHQASKLDASGTAKAVISCFQKLGVSYDMDQIQLVRDPKEQMEIVGVPEEHILGHAFHLYHLTSPDKTVSFEFQHNVCGRSIYAEGTVD
;
A
#
# COMPACT_ATOMS: atom_id res chain seq x y z
N GLU A 1 -5.31 -21.43 4.95
CA GLU A 1 -4.64 -20.29 5.63
C GLU A 1 -4.31 -20.67 7.05
N GLN A 2 -3.28 -20.07 7.66
CA GLN A 2 -2.77 -20.48 8.97
C GLN A 2 -3.46 -19.76 10.15
N PHE A 3 -3.92 -18.52 9.97
CA PHE A 3 -4.49 -17.68 11.05
C PHE A 3 -5.73 -16.86 10.58
N PRO A 4 -6.80 -17.50 10.09
CA PRO A 4 -7.99 -16.78 9.64
C PRO A 4 -8.61 -15.97 10.79
N GLY A 5 -9.02 -14.73 10.51
CA GLY A 5 -9.66 -13.87 11.51
C GLY A 5 -8.75 -13.25 12.57
N ALA A 6 -7.41 -13.37 12.45
CA ALA A 6 -6.46 -12.84 13.45
C ALA A 6 -6.56 -11.32 13.70
N PHE A 7 -7.05 -10.56 12.72
CA PHE A 7 -7.29 -9.12 12.78
C PHE A 7 -8.79 -8.77 12.74
N ALA A 8 -9.66 -9.70 13.11
CA ALA A 8 -11.09 -9.42 13.22
C ALA A 8 -11.36 -8.19 14.10
N GLY A 9 -12.10 -7.23 13.55
CA GLY A 9 -12.45 -5.96 14.21
C GLY A 9 -11.43 -4.82 14.00
N TYR A 10 -10.23 -5.09 13.48
CA TYR A 10 -9.30 -4.01 13.13
C TYR A 10 -9.82 -3.22 11.92
N SER A 11 -9.50 -1.92 11.90
CA SER A 11 -9.66 -1.08 10.72
C SER A 11 -8.37 -1.08 9.91
N LEU A 12 -8.49 -1.11 8.58
CA LEU A 12 -7.37 -0.98 7.65
C LEU A 12 -7.48 0.34 6.90
N GLU A 13 -6.37 1.05 6.77
CA GLU A 13 -6.18 2.19 5.88
C GLU A 13 -5.09 1.81 4.87
N VAL A 14 -5.33 2.08 3.59
CA VAL A 14 -4.37 1.78 2.52
C VAL A 14 -4.13 3.03 1.71
N MET A 15 -2.86 3.38 1.56
CA MET A 15 -2.38 4.45 0.71
C MET A 15 -1.44 3.88 -0.34
N GLU A 16 -1.63 4.27 -1.59
CA GLU A 16 -0.80 3.86 -2.72
C GLU A 16 -0.42 5.07 -3.58
N SER A 17 0.87 5.20 -3.88
CA SER A 17 1.41 6.21 -4.78
C SER A 17 2.17 5.57 -5.94
N HIS A 18 1.72 5.90 -7.15
CA HIS A 18 2.29 5.51 -8.45
C HIS A 18 2.22 6.73 -9.39
N GLN A 19 2.72 6.62 -10.61
CA GLN A 19 2.65 7.70 -11.60
C GLN A 19 1.21 8.20 -11.83
N ALA A 20 1.04 9.49 -12.11
CA ALA A 20 -0.27 10.13 -12.30
C ALA A 20 -1.14 9.47 -13.39
N SER A 21 -0.53 8.85 -14.40
CA SER A 21 -1.25 8.13 -15.47
C SER A 21 -1.85 6.79 -15.03
N LYS A 22 -1.45 6.25 -13.88
CA LYS A 22 -1.95 4.97 -13.37
C LYS A 22 -3.19 5.17 -12.51
N LEU A 23 -4.34 5.08 -13.16
CA LEU A 23 -5.64 5.38 -12.55
C LEU A 23 -6.14 4.29 -11.59
N ASP A 24 -5.64 3.07 -11.74
CA ASP A 24 -6.14 1.92 -10.99
C ASP A 24 -5.19 1.53 -9.86
N ALA A 25 -5.74 0.99 -8.77
CA ALA A 25 -4.97 0.37 -7.71
C ALA A 25 -4.15 -0.82 -8.24
N SER A 26 -2.90 -0.92 -7.82
CA SER A 26 -1.99 -1.97 -8.24
C SER A 26 -2.51 -3.38 -7.92
N GLY A 27 -2.14 -4.36 -8.75
CA GLY A 27 -2.43 -5.77 -8.47
C GLY A 27 -1.81 -6.23 -7.14
N THR A 28 -0.61 -5.74 -6.81
CA THR A 28 0.05 -6.00 -5.53
C THR A 28 -0.79 -5.53 -4.35
N ALA A 29 -1.31 -4.29 -4.38
CA ALA A 29 -2.13 -3.78 -3.30
C ALA A 29 -3.43 -4.57 -3.13
N LYS A 30 -4.11 -4.88 -4.23
CA LYS A 30 -5.33 -5.71 -4.20
C LYS A 30 -5.07 -7.07 -3.57
N ALA A 31 -3.96 -7.73 -3.92
CA ALA A 31 -3.59 -9.02 -3.35
C ALA A 31 -3.29 -8.93 -1.84
N VAL A 32 -2.57 -7.90 -1.40
CA VAL A 32 -2.27 -7.67 0.02
C VAL A 32 -3.54 -7.38 0.83
N ILE A 33 -4.44 -6.53 0.30
CA ILE A 33 -5.74 -6.25 0.92
C ILE A 33 -6.55 -7.53 1.04
N SER A 34 -6.59 -8.37 0.01
CA SER A 34 -7.26 -9.68 0.09
C SER A 34 -6.67 -10.59 1.16
N CYS A 35 -5.38 -10.49 1.48
CA CYS A 35 -4.81 -11.18 2.63
C CYS A 35 -5.36 -10.62 3.96
N PHE A 36 -5.43 -9.29 4.12
CA PHE A 36 -6.03 -8.69 5.33
C PHE A 36 -7.52 -9.01 5.48
N GLN A 37 -8.26 -9.08 4.39
CA GLN A 37 -9.67 -9.51 4.41
C GLN A 37 -9.81 -10.94 4.95
N LYS A 38 -8.94 -11.85 4.51
CA LYS A 38 -8.90 -13.22 5.03
C LYS A 38 -8.44 -13.31 6.49
N LEU A 39 -7.61 -12.36 6.93
CA LEU A 39 -7.29 -12.16 8.33
C LEU A 39 -8.43 -11.50 9.14
N GLY A 40 -9.60 -11.24 8.53
CA GLY A 40 -10.81 -10.81 9.24
C GLY A 40 -11.10 -9.31 9.18
N VAL A 41 -10.35 -8.53 8.40
CA VAL A 41 -10.61 -7.11 8.20
C VAL A 41 -11.74 -6.90 7.19
N SER A 42 -12.68 -6.01 7.49
CA SER A 42 -13.65 -5.53 6.49
C SER A 42 -13.07 -4.33 5.74
N TYR A 43 -12.83 -4.47 4.44
CA TYR A 43 -12.28 -3.41 3.61
C TYR A 43 -12.85 -3.46 2.20
N ASP A 44 -13.22 -2.30 1.65
CA ASP A 44 -13.67 -2.14 0.28
C ASP A 44 -12.51 -1.57 -0.57
N MET A 45 -12.28 -2.14 -1.75
CA MET A 45 -11.17 -1.74 -2.63
C MET A 45 -11.30 -0.29 -3.11
N ASP A 46 -12.51 0.27 -3.11
CA ASP A 46 -12.75 1.67 -3.46
C ASP A 46 -12.27 2.64 -2.36
N GLN A 47 -11.92 2.14 -1.17
CA GLN A 47 -11.37 2.92 -0.06
C GLN A 47 -9.86 3.17 -0.17
N ILE A 48 -9.18 2.62 -1.18
CA ILE A 48 -7.75 2.81 -1.37
C ILE A 48 -7.47 4.28 -1.70
N GLN A 49 -6.60 4.92 -0.92
CA GLN A 49 -6.17 6.29 -1.17
C GLN A 49 -5.11 6.30 -2.26
N LEU A 50 -5.52 6.66 -3.49
CA LEU A 50 -4.63 6.75 -4.65
C LEU A 50 -3.99 8.15 -4.70
N VAL A 51 -2.75 8.27 -4.22
CA VAL A 51 -2.01 9.54 -4.29
C VAL A 51 -1.38 9.67 -5.67
N ARG A 52 -1.84 10.66 -6.44
CA ARG A 52 -1.42 10.89 -7.84
C ARG A 52 -0.95 12.33 -8.10
N ASP A 53 -1.29 13.26 -7.23
CA ASP A 53 -0.81 14.63 -7.31
C ASP A 53 0.69 14.68 -6.98
N PRO A 54 1.57 15.15 -7.89
CA PRO A 54 3.01 15.13 -7.67
C PRO A 54 3.45 15.85 -6.39
N LYS A 55 2.74 16.91 -5.99
CA LYS A 55 3.07 17.65 -4.78
C LYS A 55 2.76 16.82 -3.55
N GLU A 56 1.58 16.18 -3.48
CA GLU A 56 1.24 15.24 -2.41
C GLU A 56 2.19 14.03 -2.38
N GLN A 57 2.61 13.54 -3.53
CA GLN A 57 3.57 12.43 -3.62
C GLN A 57 4.91 12.77 -2.98
N MET A 58 5.39 14.00 -3.14
CA MET A 58 6.62 14.45 -2.50
C MET A 58 6.41 14.80 -1.01
N GLU A 59 5.40 15.61 -0.70
CA GLU A 59 5.22 16.20 0.63
C GLU A 59 4.60 15.24 1.64
N ILE A 60 3.67 14.38 1.21
CA ILE A 60 2.92 13.48 2.09
C ILE A 60 3.52 12.07 2.04
N VAL A 61 3.79 11.56 0.84
CA VAL A 61 4.25 10.17 0.65
C VAL A 61 5.78 10.05 0.73
N GLY A 62 6.51 11.14 0.54
CA GLY A 62 7.98 11.16 0.60
C GLY A 62 8.66 10.56 -0.62
N VAL A 63 8.02 10.62 -1.80
CA VAL A 63 8.63 10.19 -3.07
C VAL A 63 9.71 11.20 -3.48
N PRO A 64 10.96 10.77 -3.76
CA PRO A 64 11.99 11.68 -4.28
C PRO A 64 11.58 12.29 -5.62
N GLU A 65 11.87 13.57 -5.84
CA GLU A 65 11.49 14.31 -7.05
C GLU A 65 11.93 13.60 -8.35
N GLU A 66 13.16 13.07 -8.35
CA GLU A 66 13.73 12.33 -9.50
C GLU A 66 12.98 11.02 -9.83
N HIS A 67 12.14 10.53 -8.93
CA HIS A 67 11.41 9.27 -9.05
C HIS A 67 9.89 9.43 -9.20
N ILE A 68 9.37 10.66 -9.28
CA ILE A 68 7.92 10.94 -9.45
C ILE A 68 7.32 10.27 -10.70
N LEU A 69 8.13 10.11 -11.75
CA LEU A 69 7.72 9.44 -13.00
C LEU A 69 7.93 7.92 -12.95
N GLY A 70 8.36 7.36 -11.83
CA GLY A 70 8.92 6.03 -11.74
C GLY A 70 9.04 5.52 -10.32
N HIS A 71 7.92 5.31 -9.63
CA HIS A 71 7.88 4.77 -8.27
C HIS A 71 6.68 3.87 -8.01
N ALA A 72 6.75 3.12 -6.92
CA ALA A 72 5.63 2.36 -6.34
C ALA A 72 5.76 2.37 -4.82
N PHE A 73 4.96 3.19 -4.14
CA PHE A 73 4.98 3.32 -2.68
C PHE A 73 3.63 2.88 -2.13
N HIS A 74 3.62 2.01 -1.12
CA HIS A 74 2.40 1.57 -0.47
C HIS A 74 2.55 1.55 1.03
N LEU A 75 1.48 1.95 1.71
CA LEU A 75 1.33 1.90 3.16
C LEU A 75 0.02 1.15 3.48
N TYR A 76 0.11 0.19 4.39
CA TYR A 76 -1.02 -0.53 4.96
C TYR A 76 -0.99 -0.34 6.48
N HIS A 77 -2.01 0.32 7.01
CA HIS A 77 -2.09 0.68 8.42
C HIS A 77 -3.29 0.01 9.07
N LEU A 78 -3.04 -0.88 10.02
CA LEU A 78 -4.06 -1.55 10.83
C LEU A 78 -4.15 -0.91 12.20
N THR A 79 -5.37 -0.61 12.64
CA THR A 79 -5.63 -0.07 13.99
C THR A 79 -6.67 -0.92 14.72
N SER A 80 -6.40 -1.28 15.97
CA SER A 80 -7.32 -2.06 16.81
C SER A 80 -8.63 -1.31 17.12
N PRO A 81 -9.73 -2.02 17.47
CA PRO A 81 -11.01 -1.38 17.82
C PRO A 81 -10.90 -0.30 18.91
N ASP A 82 -10.10 -0.58 19.94
CA ASP A 82 -9.86 0.31 21.09
C ASP A 82 -8.78 1.36 20.85
N LYS A 83 -8.19 1.39 19.63
CA LYS A 83 -7.17 2.34 19.18
C LYS A 83 -5.85 2.28 19.95
N THR A 84 -5.58 1.19 20.67
CA THR A 84 -4.34 1.03 21.46
C THR A 84 -3.22 0.32 20.70
N VAL A 85 -3.55 -0.39 19.60
CA VAL A 85 -2.58 -1.15 18.80
C VAL A 85 -2.60 -0.65 17.36
N SER A 86 -1.39 -0.42 16.83
CA SER A 86 -1.13 0.01 15.46
C SER A 86 -0.10 -0.92 14.80
N PHE A 87 -0.38 -1.37 13.58
CA PHE A 87 0.60 -2.05 12.73
C PHE A 87 0.72 -1.30 11.41
N GLU A 88 1.94 -1.03 10.97
CA GLU A 88 2.22 -0.42 9.68
C GLU A 88 3.13 -1.32 8.84
N PHE A 89 2.73 -1.53 7.59
CA PHE A 89 3.53 -2.22 6.59
C PHE A 89 3.77 -1.26 5.45
N GLN A 90 5.03 -1.08 5.07
CA GLN A 90 5.41 -0.15 4.01
C GLN A 90 6.46 -0.78 3.10
N HIS A 91 6.29 -0.56 1.80
CA HIS A 91 7.32 -0.84 0.80
C HIS A 91 7.34 0.26 -0.25
N ASN A 92 8.55 0.79 -0.49
CA ASN A 92 8.80 1.92 -1.37
C ASN A 92 9.81 1.50 -2.43
N VAL A 93 9.42 1.57 -3.69
CA VAL A 93 10.29 1.28 -4.82
C VAL A 93 10.51 2.55 -5.61
N CYS A 94 11.79 2.88 -5.79
CA CYS A 94 12.25 3.95 -6.67
C CYS A 94 12.83 3.36 -7.95
N GLY A 95 12.40 3.88 -9.10
CA GLY A 95 12.87 3.47 -10.41
C GLY A 95 12.55 2.00 -10.72
N ARG A 96 13.52 1.30 -11.32
CA ARG A 96 13.34 -0.05 -11.87
C ARG A 96 14.33 -1.08 -11.35
N SER A 97 15.23 -0.69 -10.45
CA SER A 97 16.36 -1.52 -10.01
C SER A 97 15.91 -2.88 -9.47
N ILE A 98 14.93 -2.90 -8.56
CA ILE A 98 14.42 -4.15 -7.97
C ILE A 98 13.89 -5.15 -9.02
N TYR A 99 13.34 -4.66 -10.12
CA TYR A 99 12.84 -5.53 -11.19
C TYR A 99 13.98 -6.04 -12.08
N ALA A 100 15.02 -5.22 -12.29
CA ALA A 100 16.20 -5.62 -13.04
C ALA A 100 16.97 -6.71 -12.29
N GLU A 101 17.25 -6.51 -10.99
CA GLU A 101 17.93 -7.49 -10.15
C GLU A 101 17.12 -8.80 -10.04
N GLY A 102 15.81 -8.70 -9.77
CA GLY A 102 14.95 -9.89 -9.72
C GLY A 102 14.74 -10.61 -11.06
N THR A 103 15.19 -10.02 -12.19
CA THR A 103 15.25 -10.72 -13.49
C THR A 103 16.56 -11.51 -13.65
N VAL A 104 17.62 -11.12 -12.95
CA VAL A 104 18.93 -11.78 -12.97
C VAL A 104 18.95 -13.03 -12.07
N ASP A 105 18.27 -12.95 -10.92
CA ASP A 105 18.09 -14.07 -9.98
C ASP A 105 17.36 -15.29 -10.60
#